data_AF-K1P585-F1
#
_entry.id   AF-K1P585-F1
#
_cell.length_a   1.000
_cell.length_b   1.000
_cell.length_c   1.000
_cell.angle_alpha   90.00
_cell.angle_beta   90.00
_cell.angle_gamma   90.00
#
_symmetry.space_group_name_H-M   'P 1'
#
loop_
_entity.id
_entity.type
_entity.pdbx_description
1 polymer ?
#
loop_
_entity_poly.entity_id
_entity_poly.type
_entity_poly.pdbx_seq_one_letter_code
_entity_poly.pdbx_strand_id
1 'polypeptide(L)'
;MKNGSYLIEIGSESENKWVVDFFVRSKLPEQCAEYMECAFWIGFTDQALEGTFSWKHNNENSEYTNWGTSEPNNGGDEDCAVFKAPSISYEWNDDKCPKLMMSVCEMDTNM
;
A
#
# COMPACT_ATOMS: atom_id res chain seq x y z
N MET A 1 -8.80 -11.16 -5.96
CA MET A 1 -7.94 -11.21 -7.15
C MET A 1 -8.30 -12.41 -8.02
N LYS A 2 -7.75 -12.52 -9.24
CA LYS A 2 -7.91 -13.69 -10.12
C LYS A 2 -6.51 -14.13 -10.60
N ASN A 3 -6.34 -15.43 -10.89
CA ASN A 3 -5.12 -16.02 -11.47
C ASN A 3 -3.86 -16.02 -10.58
N GLY A 4 -3.98 -16.24 -9.27
CA GLY A 4 -2.80 -16.40 -8.38
C GLY A 4 -2.06 -15.10 -8.02
N SER A 5 -2.63 -13.94 -8.35
CA SER A 5 -2.13 -12.63 -7.88
C SER A 5 -2.69 -12.26 -6.51
N TYR A 6 -1.94 -11.44 -5.78
CA TYR A 6 -2.34 -10.82 -4.51
C TYR A 6 -1.91 -9.35 -4.45
N LEU A 7 -2.35 -8.59 -3.45
CA LEU A 7 -1.92 -7.20 -3.29
C LEU A 7 -0.44 -7.19 -2.95
N ILE A 8 0.32 -6.25 -3.50
CA ILE A 8 1.77 -6.25 -3.37
C ILE A 8 2.25 -6.26 -1.91
N GLU A 9 3.20 -7.12 -1.61
CA GLU A 9 3.98 -7.20 -0.40
C GLU A 9 5.34 -6.56 -0.68
N ILE A 10 5.79 -5.64 0.17
CA ILE A 10 6.99 -4.85 -0.09
C ILE A 10 8.04 -5.19 0.97
N GLY A 11 9.03 -5.98 0.58
CA GLY A 11 10.07 -6.48 1.47
C GLY A 11 11.32 -5.60 1.54
N SER A 12 11.44 -4.55 0.73
CA SER A 12 12.65 -3.71 0.70
C SER A 12 12.43 -2.28 0.19
N GLU A 13 13.37 -1.40 0.53
CA GLU A 13 13.43 -0.04 -0.03
C GLU A 13 13.57 -0.05 -1.56
N SER A 14 14.35 -0.99 -2.10
CA SER A 14 14.56 -1.10 -3.54
C SER A 14 13.27 -1.46 -4.29
N GLU A 15 12.48 -2.37 -3.71
CA GLU A 15 11.17 -2.74 -4.23
C GLU A 15 10.17 -1.59 -4.11
N ASN A 16 10.07 -0.96 -2.94
CA ASN A 16 9.23 0.22 -2.73
C ASN A 16 9.50 1.29 -3.78
N LYS A 17 10.78 1.62 -4.00
CA LYS A 17 11.21 2.58 -5.00
C LYS A 17 10.86 2.15 -6.42
N TRP A 18 11.04 0.87 -6.75
CA TRP A 18 10.70 0.33 -8.07
C TRP A 18 9.19 0.43 -8.34
N VAL A 19 8.36 0.06 -7.38
CA VAL A 19 6.89 0.16 -7.49
C VAL A 19 6.47 1.61 -7.69
N VAL A 20 7.05 2.53 -6.92
CA VAL A 20 6.76 3.96 -7.04
C VAL A 20 7.15 4.50 -8.42
N ASP A 21 8.39 4.26 -8.85
CA ASP A 21 8.94 4.85 -10.07
C ASP A 21 8.27 4.31 -11.34
N PHE A 22 7.97 3.01 -11.40
CA PHE A 22 7.47 2.39 -12.63
C PHE A 22 5.95 2.26 -12.67
N PHE A 23 5.30 2.08 -11.52
CA PHE A 23 3.87 1.85 -11.45
C PHE A 23 3.11 3.08 -10.93
N VAL A 24 3.33 3.49 -9.68
CA VAL A 24 2.49 4.51 -9.03
C VAL A 24 2.59 5.85 -9.78
N ARG A 25 3.80 6.33 -10.07
CA ARG A 25 4.02 7.60 -10.77
C ARG A 25 3.44 7.64 -12.19
N SER A 26 3.46 6.51 -12.90
CA SER A 26 3.01 6.45 -14.29
C SER A 26 1.49 6.26 -14.43
N LYS A 27 0.82 5.81 -13.36
CA LYS A 27 -0.60 5.49 -13.36
C LYS A 27 -1.48 6.51 -12.66
N LEU A 28 -0.92 7.41 -11.85
CA LEU A 28 -1.67 8.50 -11.25
C LEU A 28 -2.18 9.47 -12.32
N PRO A 29 -3.50 9.73 -12.38
CA PRO A 29 -4.04 10.84 -13.16
C PRO A 29 -3.39 12.17 -12.77
N GLU A 30 -3.20 13.11 -13.70
CA GLU A 30 -2.60 14.42 -13.41
C GLU A 30 -3.35 15.17 -12.30
N GLN A 31 -4.69 15.06 -12.30
CA GLN A 31 -5.58 15.57 -11.26
C GLN A 31 -5.37 14.94 -9.88
N CYS A 32 -4.52 13.93 -9.71
CA CYS A 32 -4.20 13.30 -8.43
C CYS A 32 -2.95 13.85 -7.74
N ALA A 33 -2.21 14.76 -8.38
CA ALA A 33 -0.98 15.32 -7.80
C ALA A 33 -1.22 16.12 -6.49
N GLU A 34 -2.45 16.64 -6.32
CA GLU A 34 -2.81 17.55 -5.23
C GLU A 34 -3.85 16.99 -4.25
N TYR A 35 -4.47 15.84 -4.54
CA TYR A 35 -5.58 15.30 -3.74
C TYR A 35 -5.17 14.05 -2.94
N MET A 36 -5.37 14.10 -1.62
CA MET A 36 -5.08 13.00 -0.69
C MET A 36 -5.93 11.73 -0.91
N GLU A 37 -6.97 11.80 -1.73
CA GLU A 37 -7.84 10.66 -2.08
C GLU A 37 -7.23 9.75 -3.15
N CYS A 38 -6.21 10.19 -3.88
CA CYS A 38 -5.56 9.36 -4.88
C CYS A 38 -4.47 8.50 -4.23
N ALA A 39 -4.77 7.22 -4.08
CA ALA A 39 -3.88 6.26 -3.46
C ALA A 39 -3.96 4.89 -4.16
N PHE A 40 -2.97 4.04 -3.90
CA PHE A 40 -2.99 2.65 -4.32
C PHE A 40 -2.95 1.73 -3.11
N TRP A 41 -3.91 0.82 -3.03
CA TRP A 41 -3.88 -0.27 -2.05
C TRP A 41 -2.63 -1.13 -2.22
N ILE A 42 -2.00 -1.46 -1.08
CA ILE A 42 -0.96 -2.49 -0.94
C ILE A 42 -1.45 -3.59 0.00
N GLY A 43 -0.68 -4.67 0.13
CA GLY A 43 -1.09 -5.86 0.88
C GLY A 43 -1.03 -5.74 2.40
N PHE A 44 -0.48 -4.66 2.95
CA PHE A 44 -0.24 -4.52 4.39
C PHE A 44 -1.52 -4.11 5.12
N THR A 45 -1.84 -4.81 6.20
CA THR A 45 -3.08 -4.59 6.96
C THR A 45 -2.95 -5.11 8.39
N ASP A 46 -3.65 -4.48 9.33
CA ASP A 46 -3.78 -4.94 10.72
C ASP A 46 -5.23 -5.37 11.05
N GLN A 47 -6.06 -5.63 10.04
CA GLN A 47 -7.43 -6.16 10.19
C GLN A 47 -7.53 -7.42 11.06
N ALA A 48 -6.45 -8.21 11.17
CA ALA A 48 -6.39 -9.39 12.01
C ALA A 48 -6.14 -9.05 13.50
N LEU A 49 -5.35 -7.99 13.75
CA LEU A 49 -4.97 -7.53 15.09
C LEU A 49 -4.52 -6.06 15.01
N GLU A 50 -5.38 -5.15 15.45
CA GLU A 50 -5.14 -3.70 15.54
C GLU A 50 -3.74 -3.37 16.09
N GLY A 51 -3.03 -2.48 15.38
CA GLY A 51 -1.66 -2.07 15.70
C GLY A 51 -0.58 -3.09 15.34
N THR A 52 -0.95 -4.23 14.74
CA THR A 52 -0.02 -5.26 14.25
C THR A 52 -0.28 -5.54 12.78
N PHE A 53 0.45 -4.81 11.93
CA PHE A 53 0.34 -4.99 10.48
C PHE A 53 1.01 -6.30 10.02
N SER A 54 0.39 -6.93 9.04
CA SER A 54 0.86 -8.12 8.35
C SER A 54 0.42 -8.09 6.89
N TRP A 55 1.09 -8.86 6.05
CA TRP A 55 0.70 -9.04 4.66
C TRP A 55 -0.56 -9.90 4.56
N LYS A 56 -1.59 -9.38 3.88
CA LYS A 56 -2.90 -10.01 3.77
C LYS A 56 -2.88 -11.42 3.18
N HIS A 57 -1.88 -11.75 2.36
CA HIS A 57 -1.84 -13.02 1.63
C HIS A 57 -1.24 -14.16 2.45
N ASN A 58 -0.16 -13.95 3.20
CA ASN A 58 0.51 -14.98 4.00
C ASN A 58 0.46 -14.75 5.52
N ASN A 59 -0.04 -13.60 5.99
CA ASN A 59 -0.01 -13.14 7.39
C ASN A 59 1.40 -12.98 7.97
N GLU A 60 2.42 -12.81 7.13
CA GLU A 60 3.78 -12.50 7.57
C GLU A 60 3.92 -11.01 7.88
N ASN A 61 4.77 -10.66 8.85
CA ASN A 61 5.14 -9.28 9.09
C ASN A 61 6.31 -8.88 8.18
N SER A 62 6.50 -7.58 7.95
CA SER A 62 7.63 -7.04 7.21
C SER A 62 8.67 -6.43 8.16
N GLU A 63 9.95 -6.69 7.90
CA GLU A 63 11.05 -5.93 8.51
C GLU A 63 11.22 -4.53 7.88
N TYR A 64 10.62 -4.33 6.69
CA TYR A 64 10.63 -3.07 5.98
C TYR A 64 9.25 -2.40 6.00
N THR A 65 9.23 -1.12 6.36
CA THR A 65 8.06 -0.27 6.21
C THR A 65 8.46 1.08 5.65
N ASN A 66 7.59 1.68 4.84
CA ASN A 66 7.78 3.04 4.33
C ASN A 66 6.67 3.99 4.80
N TRP A 67 6.24 3.84 6.06
CA TRP A 67 5.23 4.70 6.66
C TRP A 67 5.60 6.18 6.54
N GLY A 68 4.59 6.98 6.23
CA GLY A 68 4.73 8.42 6.22
C GLY A 68 4.96 8.96 7.62
N THR A 69 5.35 10.24 7.67
CA THR A 69 5.50 10.92 8.97
C THR A 69 4.19 10.83 9.76
N SER A 70 4.26 10.27 10.96
CA SER A 70 3.13 10.04 11.88
C SER A 70 2.19 8.89 11.52
N GLU A 71 2.49 8.08 10.49
CA GLU A 71 1.73 6.89 10.11
C GLU A 71 2.36 5.58 10.66
N PRO A 72 1.57 4.50 10.82
CA PRO A 72 0.11 4.48 10.76
C PRO A 72 -0.49 5.19 11.98
N ASN A 73 -1.56 5.96 11.79
CA ASN A 73 -2.15 6.79 12.84
C ASN A 73 -3.51 6.30 13.35
N ASN A 74 -4.08 5.29 12.70
CA ASN A 74 -5.42 4.75 12.90
C ASN A 74 -6.46 5.89 13.02
N GLY A 75 -6.65 6.65 11.93
CA GLY A 75 -7.48 7.86 11.82
C GLY A 75 -9.00 7.62 11.92
N GLY A 76 -9.41 6.79 12.88
CA GLY A 76 -10.77 6.35 13.10
C GLY A 76 -11.07 5.04 12.39
N ASP A 77 -10.33 3.97 12.72
CA ASP A 77 -10.50 2.59 12.24
C ASP A 77 -9.96 2.42 10.80
N GLU A 78 -8.65 2.69 10.64
CA GLU A 78 -7.92 2.64 9.38
C GLU A 78 -7.00 1.41 9.34
N ASP A 79 -7.47 0.31 8.76
CA ASP A 79 -6.74 -0.97 8.89
C ASP A 79 -5.95 -1.39 7.64
N CYS A 80 -5.94 -0.58 6.58
CA CYS A 80 -5.41 -0.97 5.27
C CYS A 80 -4.37 0.02 4.75
N ALA A 81 -3.17 -0.46 4.41
CA ALA A 81 -2.11 0.40 3.92
C ALA A 81 -2.28 0.81 2.44
N VAL A 82 -1.87 2.04 2.12
CA VAL A 82 -1.84 2.58 0.77
C VAL A 82 -0.52 3.30 0.46
N PHE A 83 -0.11 3.29 -0.81
CA PHE A 83 0.74 4.35 -1.37
C PHE A 83 -0.08 5.61 -1.59
N LYS A 84 0.28 6.74 -0.97
CA LYS A 84 -0.40 8.02 -1.22
C LYS A 84 0.19 8.78 -2.42
N ALA A 85 -0.52 9.83 -2.80
CA ALA A 85 -0.19 10.77 -3.85
C ALA A 85 1.19 11.47 -3.66
N PRO A 86 1.72 12.14 -4.69
CA PRO A 86 3.04 12.78 -4.67
C PRO A 86 3.21 13.81 -3.55
N SER A 87 2.11 14.40 -3.08
CA SER A 87 2.08 15.38 -2.00
C SER A 87 2.69 14.90 -0.68
N ILE A 88 2.82 13.58 -0.49
CA ILE A 88 3.53 12.97 0.66
C ILE A 88 4.62 11.98 0.22
N SER A 89 5.31 12.28 -0.88
CA SER A 89 6.50 11.51 -1.33
C SER A 89 6.27 10.01 -1.60
N TYR A 90 5.02 9.61 -1.84
CA TYR A 90 4.63 8.19 -2.02
C TYR A 90 4.92 7.31 -0.79
N GLU A 91 4.98 7.92 0.40
CA GLU A 91 5.04 7.19 1.67
C GLU A 91 3.70 6.49 1.96
N TRP A 92 3.74 5.51 2.86
CA TRP A 92 2.57 4.70 3.20
C TRP A 92 1.69 5.39 4.24
N ASN A 93 0.40 5.13 4.17
CA ASN A 93 -0.62 5.59 5.11
C ASN A 93 -1.56 4.42 5.37
N ASP A 94 -2.09 4.27 6.57
CA ASP A 94 -3.24 3.41 6.83
C ASP A 94 -4.53 4.14 6.50
N ASP A 95 -5.48 3.48 5.85
CA ASP A 95 -6.70 4.11 5.39
C ASP A 95 -7.88 3.15 5.60
N LYS A 96 -9.10 3.68 5.67
CA LYS A 96 -10.31 2.87 5.85
C LYS A 96 -10.48 1.93 4.66
N CYS A 97 -10.37 0.64 4.93
CA CYS A 97 -10.44 -0.43 3.94
C CYS A 97 -11.61 -0.38 2.93
N PRO A 98 -12.86 0.03 3.26
CA PRO A 98 -13.99 -0.10 2.33
C PRO A 98 -14.00 0.91 1.16
N LYS A 99 -12.89 1.58 0.85
CA LYS A 99 -12.81 2.54 -0.26
C LYS A 99 -12.47 1.86 -1.58
N LEU A 100 -13.16 2.26 -2.65
CA LEU A 100 -12.81 1.87 -4.02
C LEU A 100 -11.65 2.75 -4.50
N MET A 101 -10.45 2.16 -4.57
CA MET A 101 -9.23 2.83 -5.06
C MET A 101 -8.47 1.92 -6.01
N MET A 102 -7.46 2.48 -6.67
CA MET A 102 -6.50 1.69 -7.44
C MET A 102 -5.72 0.76 -6.51
N SER A 103 -5.13 -0.30 -7.06
CA SER A 103 -4.35 -1.27 -6.28
C SER A 103 -3.11 -1.69 -7.05
N VAL A 104 -2.02 -1.95 -6.33
CA VAL A 104 -0.86 -2.65 -6.89
C VAL A 104 -0.98 -4.12 -6.51
N CYS A 105 -0.83 -5.00 -7.50
CA CYS A 105 -0.83 -6.44 -7.30
C CYS A 105 0.49 -7.03 -7.74
N GLU A 106 0.90 -8.10 -7.09
CA GLU A 106 2.00 -8.94 -7.53
C GLU A 106 1.55 -10.39 -7.75
N MET A 107 2.44 -11.20 -8.30
CA MET A 107 2.20 -12.60 -8.61
C MET A 107 3.53 -13.34 -8.55
N ASP A 108 3.52 -14.48 -7.87
CA ASP A 108 4.65 -15.40 -7.89
C ASP A 108 4.84 -16.00 -9.29
N THR A 109 6.06 -15.92 -9.80
CA THR A 109 6.42 -16.50 -11.10
C THR A 109 6.74 -17.99 -11.03
N ASN A 110 6.90 -18.54 -9.82
CA ASN A 110 7.19 -19.94 -9.56
C ASN A 110 5.91 -20.75 -9.31
N MET A 111 5.00 -20.76 -10.30
CA MET A 111 3.84 -21.65 -10.32
C MET A 111 4.22 -23.09 -10.72
#